data_AF-M3GC67-F1
#
_entry.id   AF-M3GC67-F1
#
_cell.length_a   1.000
_cell.length_b   1.000
_cell.length_c   1.000
_cell.angle_alpha   90.00
_cell.angle_beta   90.00
_cell.angle_gamma   90.00
#
_symmetry.space_group_name_H-M   'P 1'
#
loop_
_entity.id
_entity.type
_entity.pdbx_description
1 polymer ?
#
loop_
_entity_poly.entity_id
_entity_poly.type
_entity_poly.pdbx_seq_one_letter_code
_entity_poly.pdbx_strand_id
1 'polypeptide(L)'
;MIVKQPVQGKTATVRTQRIYFSARILPLESFEFKNGVLVDFVTRKYKETEFMVDVDSISSFNKAQRSYSELFDDVDYSKQISMIHSILNINKEIWKPGKIFEPIDVELHTISSRFLDGSQERIFNQFESFRHLIDLLLSPESMTIDSVKQKPLHDWLRSFETERGITPSGNMLWKILKRK
;
A
#
# COMPACT_ATOMS: atom_id res chain seq x y z
N MET A 1 -29.70 23.23 15.76
CA MET A 1 -28.25 22.97 15.63
C MET A 1 -27.80 23.61 14.32
N ILE A 2 -27.06 24.73 14.39
CA ILE A 2 -26.66 25.49 13.21
C ILE A 2 -25.37 24.86 12.67
N VAL A 3 -25.45 24.24 11.50
CA VAL A 3 -24.28 23.69 10.79
C VAL A 3 -23.57 24.87 10.13
N LYS A 4 -22.40 25.26 10.65
CA LYS A 4 -21.54 26.28 10.03
C LYS A 4 -21.08 25.81 8.66
N GLN A 5 -21.14 26.69 7.67
CA GLN A 5 -20.63 26.41 6.33
C GLN A 5 -19.11 26.18 6.35
N PRO A 6 -18.59 25.23 5.55
CA PRO A 6 -17.17 24.97 5.43
C PRO A 6 -16.46 26.18 4.83
N VAL A 7 -15.44 26.67 5.54
CA VAL A 7 -14.60 27.79 5.07
C VAL A 7 -13.48 27.21 4.21
N GLN A 8 -13.56 27.44 2.89
CA GLN A 8 -12.48 27.09 1.96
C GLN A 8 -11.17 27.82 2.32
N GLY A 9 -10.03 27.17 2.08
CA GLY A 9 -8.70 27.77 2.26
C GLY A 9 -8.02 27.49 3.61
N LYS A 10 -8.62 26.70 4.50
CA LYS A 10 -7.93 26.17 5.70
C LYS A 10 -7.50 24.73 5.46
N THR A 11 -6.23 24.54 5.10
CA THR A 11 -5.59 23.21 5.09
C THR A 11 -5.76 22.58 6.47
N ALA A 12 -6.24 21.35 6.51
CA ALA A 12 -6.44 20.60 7.74
C ALA A 12 -5.10 20.48 8.49
N THR A 13 -4.88 21.35 9.48
CA THR A 13 -3.70 21.33 10.32
C THR A 13 -4.03 20.50 11.55
N VAL A 14 -3.53 19.27 11.59
CA VAL A 14 -3.66 18.40 12.76
C VAL A 14 -2.49 18.70 13.69
N ARG A 15 -2.77 19.30 14.86
CA ARG A 15 -1.79 19.34 15.95
C ARG A 15 -1.76 17.97 16.61
N THR A 16 -0.65 17.27 16.42
CA THR A 16 -0.41 15.94 16.99
C THR A 16 0.90 15.98 17.78
N GLN A 17 0.93 15.28 18.91
CA GLN A 17 2.20 15.00 19.63
C GLN A 17 2.89 13.75 19.05
N ARG A 18 2.31 13.12 18.03
CA ARG A 18 2.83 11.92 17.36
C ARG A 18 3.29 12.30 15.96
N ILE A 19 4.52 11.93 15.62
CA ILE A 19 5.01 11.97 14.24
C ILE A 19 4.31 10.86 13.47
N TYR A 20 3.61 11.21 12.39
CA TYR A 20 3.07 10.22 11.45
C TYR A 20 4.20 9.81 10.50
N PHE A 21 4.94 8.77 10.85
CA PHE A 21 5.82 8.11 9.89
C PHE A 21 5.00 7.03 9.18
N SER A 22 5.23 6.88 7.88
CA SER A 22 4.81 5.71 7.11
C SER A 22 6.08 5.02 6.68
N ALA A 23 6.32 3.82 7.21
CA ALA A 23 7.44 3.00 6.78
C ALA A 23 6.94 2.02 5.73
N ARG A 24 7.72 1.83 4.67
CA ARG A 24 7.41 0.86 3.62
C ARG A 24 8.54 -0.14 3.52
N ILE A 25 8.18 -1.40 3.33
CA ILE A 25 9.13 -2.44 2.95
C ILE A 25 8.91 -2.75 1.48
N LEU A 26 10.00 -2.64 0.71
CA LEU A 26 10.06 -2.88 -0.73
C LEU A 26 10.97 -4.10 -0.98
N PRO A 27 10.45 -5.15 -1.63
CA PRO A 27 11.27 -6.28 -2.08
C PRO A 27 12.25 -5.83 -3.16
N LEU A 28 13.55 -6.05 -2.93
CA LEU A 28 14.61 -5.72 -3.87
C LEU A 28 15.13 -6.96 -4.59
N GLU A 29 15.39 -6.81 -5.88
CA GLU A 29 16.09 -7.78 -6.72
C GLU A 29 17.60 -7.54 -6.66
N SER A 30 18.02 -6.29 -6.75
CA SER A 30 19.43 -5.89 -6.65
C SER A 30 19.57 -4.50 -6.02
N PHE A 31 20.76 -4.20 -5.51
CA PHE A 31 21.11 -2.91 -4.93
C PHE A 31 22.61 -2.65 -5.08
N GLU A 32 22.98 -1.38 -5.19
CA GLU A 32 24.38 -0.93 -5.30
C GLU A 32 24.74 0.01 -4.15
N PHE A 33 25.85 -0.28 -3.48
CA PHE A 33 26.44 0.60 -2.47
C PHE A 33 27.75 1.21 -2.96
N LYS A 34 27.95 2.51 -2.72
CA LYS A 34 29.25 3.19 -2.86
C LYS A 34 29.60 3.87 -1.55
N ASN A 35 30.78 3.57 -1.01
CA ASN A 35 31.25 4.14 0.26
C ASN A 35 30.23 4.01 1.41
N GLY A 36 29.52 2.87 1.50
CA GLY A 36 28.49 2.62 2.52
C GLY A 36 27.15 3.31 2.28
N VAL A 37 26.97 4.01 1.17
CA VAL A 37 25.71 4.69 0.79
C VAL A 37 25.02 3.90 -0.32
N LEU A 38 23.71 3.64 -0.17
CA LEU A 38 22.88 3.04 -1.22
C LEU A 38 22.75 4.07 -2.36
N VAL A 39 23.26 3.75 -3.54
CA VAL A 39 23.26 4.65 -4.69
C VAL A 39 22.26 4.23 -5.78
N ASP A 40 21.90 2.95 -5.84
CA ASP A 40 20.92 2.43 -6.80
C ASP A 40 20.27 1.14 -6.29
N PHE A 41 19.06 0.83 -6.78
CA PHE A 41 18.37 -0.43 -6.50
C PHE A 41 17.33 -0.79 -7.57
N VAL A 42 17.09 -2.08 -7.73
CA VAL A 42 16.02 -2.63 -8.57
C VAL A 42 15.02 -3.34 -7.68
N THR A 43 13.74 -2.97 -7.79
CA THR A 43 12.65 -3.64 -7.07
C THR A 43 12.26 -4.94 -7.76
N ARG A 44 11.97 -5.97 -6.98
CA ARG A 44 11.41 -7.21 -7.50
C ARG A 44 9.98 -6.97 -7.98
N LYS A 45 9.69 -7.31 -9.23
CA LYS A 45 8.39 -7.12 -9.87
C LYS A 45 7.59 -8.42 -9.93
N TYR A 46 6.30 -8.31 -10.22
CA TYR A 46 5.50 -9.44 -10.69
C TYR A 46 6.18 -10.09 -11.90
N LYS A 47 6.13 -11.43 -11.97
CA LYS A 47 6.41 -12.12 -13.24
C LYS A 47 5.27 -11.77 -14.21
N GLU A 48 5.64 -11.43 -15.45
CA GLU A 48 4.78 -10.75 -16.44
C GLU A 48 3.41 -11.39 -16.67
N THR A 49 3.22 -12.65 -16.30
CA THR A 49 2.04 -13.46 -16.61
C THR A 49 0.85 -13.30 -15.68
N GLU A 50 0.99 -12.78 -14.44
CA GLU A 50 -0.12 -12.80 -13.46
C GLU A 50 -0.79 -11.44 -13.18
N PHE A 51 -0.12 -10.31 -13.50
CA PHE A 51 -0.62 -8.97 -13.14
C PHE A 51 -0.48 -7.91 -14.25
N MET A 52 0.11 -8.27 -15.41
CA MET A 52 0.09 -7.42 -16.60
C MET A 52 -1.26 -7.60 -17.31
N VAL A 53 -2.22 -6.75 -16.96
CA VAL A 53 -3.31 -6.47 -17.89
C VAL A 53 -2.79 -5.43 -18.85
N ASP A 54 -2.57 -5.80 -20.11
CA ASP A 54 -2.35 -4.85 -21.20
C ASP A 54 -3.46 -3.79 -21.14
N VAL A 55 -3.08 -2.55 -20.85
CA VAL A 55 -3.98 -1.38 -20.95
C VAL A 55 -4.29 -1.08 -22.43
N ASP A 56 -3.57 -1.70 -23.36
CA ASP A 56 -3.62 -1.43 -24.80
C ASP A 56 -4.33 -2.49 -25.63
N SER A 57 -5.54 -2.91 -25.22
CA SER A 57 -6.47 -3.59 -26.14
C SER A 57 -7.54 -2.65 -26.72
N ILE A 58 -7.38 -1.33 -26.58
CA ILE A 58 -8.17 -0.36 -27.33
C ILE A 58 -7.31 0.14 -28.49
N SER A 59 -7.64 -0.37 -29.67
CA SER A 59 -7.13 0.00 -30.98
C SER A 59 -6.73 1.47 -31.12
N SER A 60 -5.44 1.68 -31.38
CA SER A 60 -4.83 2.74 -32.21
C SER A 60 -5.77 3.77 -32.86
N PHE A 61 -5.67 5.05 -32.47
CA PHE A 61 -5.57 6.24 -33.36
C PHE A 61 -5.35 7.47 -32.46
N ASN A 62 -4.32 8.28 -32.74
CA ASN A 62 -3.86 9.49 -32.02
C ASN A 62 -2.85 9.29 -30.88
N LYS A 63 -1.61 8.92 -31.24
CA LYS A 63 -0.42 9.23 -30.41
C LYS A 63 -0.11 10.72 -30.51
N ALA A 64 -0.78 11.54 -29.71
CA ALA A 64 -0.23 12.84 -29.34
C ALA A 64 0.92 12.59 -28.34
N GLN A 65 2.07 13.22 -28.57
CA GLN A 65 3.21 13.21 -27.66
C GLN A 65 2.74 13.56 -26.24
N ARG A 66 2.68 12.56 -25.36
CA ARG A 66 2.41 12.78 -23.93
C ARG A 66 3.69 13.35 -23.30
N SER A 67 3.60 14.58 -22.85
CA SER A 67 4.60 15.22 -22.01
C SER A 67 4.71 14.46 -20.68
N TYR A 68 5.95 14.12 -20.29
CA TYR A 68 6.36 13.29 -19.14
C TYR A 68 5.98 13.84 -17.74
N SER A 69 4.97 14.70 -17.63
CA SER A 69 4.53 15.32 -16.36
C SER A 69 3.33 14.62 -15.70
N GLU A 70 2.77 13.56 -16.33
CA GLU A 70 1.58 12.82 -15.88
C GLU A 70 1.93 11.49 -15.15
N LEU A 71 3.20 11.28 -14.78
CA LEU A 71 3.78 9.93 -14.67
C LEU A 71 3.58 9.13 -13.36
N PHE A 72 2.77 9.56 -12.39
CA PHE A 72 2.58 8.75 -11.16
C PHE A 72 1.14 8.65 -10.62
N ASP A 73 0.20 9.49 -11.06
CA ASP A 73 -1.20 9.44 -10.58
C ASP A 73 -2.15 8.61 -11.46
N ASP A 74 -1.72 8.19 -12.66
CA ASP A 74 -2.62 7.59 -13.68
C ASP A 74 -2.59 6.05 -13.76
N VAL A 75 -1.79 5.36 -12.94
CA VAL A 75 -1.75 3.89 -12.99
C VAL A 75 -2.73 3.30 -11.98
N ASP A 76 -3.89 2.86 -12.48
CA ASP A 76 -4.91 2.19 -11.68
C ASP A 76 -4.51 0.73 -11.36
N TYR A 77 -4.04 0.51 -10.13
CA TYR A 77 -3.73 -0.83 -9.61
C TYR A 77 -4.89 -1.53 -8.90
N SER A 78 -6.12 -1.01 -9.01
CA SER A 78 -7.29 -1.55 -8.29
C SER A 78 -7.56 -3.01 -8.62
N LYS A 79 -7.27 -3.46 -9.85
CA LYS A 79 -7.43 -4.86 -10.27
C LYS A 79 -6.43 -5.77 -9.54
N GLN A 80 -5.16 -5.38 -9.51
CA GLN A 80 -4.09 -6.11 -8.83
C GLN A 80 -4.36 -6.20 -7.33
N ILE A 81 -4.76 -5.08 -6.70
CA ILE A 81 -5.16 -5.05 -5.28
C ILE A 81 -6.34 -6.00 -5.02
N SER A 82 -7.38 -5.96 -5.87
CA SER A 82 -8.55 -6.84 -5.72
C SER A 82 -8.18 -8.32 -5.86
N MET A 83 -7.26 -8.65 -6.78
CA MET A 83 -6.75 -10.00 -6.97
C MET A 83 -5.93 -10.47 -5.76
N ILE A 84 -5.04 -9.63 -5.24
CA ILE A 84 -4.29 -9.91 -4.01
C ILE A 84 -5.23 -10.16 -2.84
N HIS A 85 -6.26 -9.32 -2.67
CA HIS A 85 -7.26 -9.52 -1.61
C HIS A 85 -8.00 -10.85 -1.77
N SER A 86 -8.38 -11.22 -2.99
CA SER A 86 -9.02 -12.50 -3.28
C SER A 86 -8.12 -13.68 -2.91
N ILE A 87 -6.87 -13.66 -3.40
CA ILE A 87 -5.87 -14.71 -3.19
C ILE A 87 -5.53 -14.89 -1.71
N LEU A 88 -5.37 -13.79 -0.97
CA LEU A 88 -5.03 -13.79 0.45
C LEU A 88 -6.26 -13.84 1.37
N ASN A 89 -7.45 -14.06 0.81
CA ASN A 89 -8.73 -14.06 1.53
C ASN A 89 -8.91 -12.84 2.46
N ILE A 90 -8.51 -11.65 1.99
CA ILE A 90 -8.67 -10.38 2.70
C ILE A 90 -10.08 -9.86 2.43
N ASN A 91 -10.91 -9.83 3.46
CA ASN A 91 -12.27 -9.31 3.42
C ASN A 91 -12.48 -8.21 4.46
N LYS A 92 -13.68 -7.62 4.49
CA LYS A 92 -14.02 -6.50 5.41
C LYS A 92 -13.95 -6.86 6.89
N GLU A 93 -14.00 -8.13 7.25
CA GLU A 93 -13.86 -8.56 8.65
C GLU A 93 -12.38 -8.58 9.08
N ILE A 94 -11.48 -8.88 8.14
CA ILE A 94 -10.03 -8.92 8.33
C ILE A 94 -9.42 -7.52 8.22
N TRP A 95 -9.83 -6.75 7.22
CA TRP A 95 -9.33 -5.40 6.97
C TRP A 95 -10.49 -4.42 6.80
N LYS A 96 -10.60 -3.52 7.78
CA LYS A 96 -11.67 -2.51 7.90
C LYS A 96 -11.32 -1.12 7.37
N PRO A 97 -10.06 -0.63 7.47
CA PRO A 97 -9.70 0.69 6.96
C PRO A 97 -10.04 0.94 5.49
N GLY A 98 -9.97 -0.11 4.66
CA GLY A 98 -10.36 -0.02 3.26
C GLY A 98 -9.57 1.06 2.51
N LYS A 99 -10.25 1.77 1.60
CA LYS A 99 -9.67 2.85 0.77
C LYS A 99 -8.98 3.99 1.53
N ILE A 100 -9.18 4.13 2.84
CA ILE A 100 -8.53 5.17 3.63
C ILE A 100 -7.04 4.82 3.88
N PHE A 101 -6.73 3.52 3.98
CA PHE A 101 -5.37 3.04 4.20
C PHE A 101 -5.23 1.62 3.70
N GLU A 102 -4.49 1.48 2.60
CA GLU A 102 -4.09 0.20 2.02
C GLU A 102 -2.72 -0.23 2.60
N PRO A 103 -2.67 -1.26 3.45
CA PRO A 103 -1.44 -1.76 4.08
C PRO A 103 -0.58 -2.60 3.14
N ILE A 104 -1.16 -3.21 2.11
CA ILE A 104 -0.44 -3.92 1.04
C ILE A 104 -0.71 -3.17 -0.25
N ASP A 105 0.29 -2.47 -0.75
CA ASP A 105 0.13 -1.54 -1.84
C ASP A 105 0.92 -1.98 -3.07
N VAL A 106 0.43 -1.63 -4.26
CA VAL A 106 1.05 -1.99 -5.54
C VAL A 106 1.61 -0.72 -6.17
N GLU A 107 2.90 -0.73 -6.45
CA GLU A 107 3.62 0.40 -7.05
C GLU A 107 4.52 -0.12 -8.16
N LEU A 108 4.46 0.41 -9.38
CA LEU A 108 5.35 0.04 -10.49
C LEU A 108 5.52 -1.48 -10.73
N HIS A 109 4.42 -2.25 -10.59
CA HIS A 109 4.40 -3.72 -10.69
C HIS A 109 5.18 -4.44 -9.58
N THR A 110 5.41 -3.81 -8.42
CA THR A 110 5.91 -4.44 -7.20
C THR A 110 4.87 -4.34 -6.07
N ILE A 111 5.09 -5.08 -4.99
CA ILE A 111 4.26 -5.05 -3.78
C ILE A 111 5.05 -4.40 -2.65
N SER A 112 4.46 -3.43 -1.98
CA SER A 112 5.00 -2.82 -0.76
C SER A 112 4.09 -3.10 0.44
N SER A 113 4.70 -3.35 1.61
CA SER A 113 3.97 -3.44 2.88
C SER A 113 4.17 -2.15 3.68
N ARG A 114 3.08 -1.49 4.08
CA ARG A 114 3.07 -0.21 4.77
C ARG A 114 2.83 -0.38 6.27
N PHE A 115 3.66 0.26 7.09
CA PHE A 115 3.65 0.16 8.54
C PHE A 115 3.45 1.51 9.20
N LEU A 116 2.62 1.50 10.26
CA LEU A 116 2.44 2.60 11.19
C LEU A 116 3.17 2.30 12.52
N ASP A 117 4.42 1.82 12.45
CA ASP A 117 5.36 1.75 13.58
C ASP A 117 6.71 2.43 13.27
N GLY A 118 7.32 3.10 14.25
CA GLY A 118 8.54 3.91 14.08
C GLY A 118 9.80 3.17 14.51
N SER A 119 9.64 1.99 15.11
CA SER A 119 10.75 1.10 15.44
C SER A 119 11.00 0.16 14.27
N GLN A 120 12.20 0.26 13.67
CA GLN A 120 12.65 -0.66 12.62
C GLN A 120 12.55 -2.12 13.08
N GLU A 121 12.99 -2.43 14.30
CA GLU A 121 12.92 -3.78 14.88
C GLU A 121 11.47 -4.30 14.91
N ARG A 122 10.51 -3.50 15.39
CA ARG A 122 9.09 -3.93 15.40
C ARG A 122 8.52 -4.09 14.01
N ILE A 123 8.91 -3.22 13.07
CA ILE A 123 8.53 -3.33 11.66
C ILE A 123 9.05 -4.65 11.09
N PHE A 124 10.34 -4.95 11.25
CA PHE A 124 10.95 -6.18 10.75
C PHE A 124 10.33 -7.42 11.36
N ASN A 125 10.17 -7.48 12.69
CA ASN A 125 9.56 -8.63 13.37
C ASN A 125 8.13 -8.90 12.88
N GLN A 126 7.35 -7.85 12.60
CA GLN A 126 6.01 -8.01 12.02
C GLN A 126 6.08 -8.47 10.58
N PHE A 127 6.91 -7.83 9.76
CA PHE A 127 7.05 -8.17 8.35
C PHE A 127 7.51 -9.62 8.16
N GLU A 128 8.51 -10.07 8.91
CA GLU A 128 9.01 -11.45 8.83
C GLU A 128 7.92 -12.49 9.03
N SER A 129 6.91 -12.21 9.87
CA SER A 129 5.81 -13.14 10.14
C SER A 129 4.91 -13.43 8.92
N PHE A 130 4.92 -12.55 7.91
CA PHE A 130 4.11 -12.70 6.70
C PHE A 130 4.86 -12.44 5.39
N ARG A 131 6.16 -12.16 5.44
CA ARG A 131 7.02 -11.87 4.28
C ARG A 131 6.89 -12.91 3.18
N HIS A 132 6.80 -14.19 3.57
CA HIS A 132 6.68 -15.29 2.63
C HIS A 132 5.47 -15.11 1.70
N LEU A 133 4.33 -14.58 2.16
CA LEU A 133 3.17 -14.31 1.30
C LEU A 133 3.47 -13.25 0.24
N ILE A 134 4.27 -12.23 0.57
CA ILE A 134 4.71 -11.21 -0.39
C ILE A 134 5.64 -11.83 -1.43
N ASP A 135 6.58 -12.67 -0.99
CA ASP A 135 7.50 -13.38 -1.88
C ASP A 135 6.77 -14.34 -2.84
N LEU A 136 5.70 -15.02 -2.37
CA LEU A 136 4.83 -15.86 -3.20
C LEU A 136 4.10 -15.05 -4.27
N LEU A 137 3.53 -13.90 -3.91
CA LEU A 137 2.83 -13.04 -4.88
C LEU A 137 3.76 -12.45 -5.96
N LEU A 138 5.07 -12.47 -5.72
CA LEU A 138 6.10 -12.08 -6.68
C LEU A 138 6.67 -13.28 -7.48
N SER A 139 6.19 -14.51 -7.26
CA SER A 139 6.76 -15.73 -7.85
C SER A 139 5.70 -16.82 -8.15
N PRO A 140 5.50 -17.23 -9.42
CA PRO A 140 4.47 -18.22 -9.78
C PRO A 140 4.84 -19.68 -9.48
N GLU A 141 6.08 -19.96 -9.06
CA GLU A 141 6.60 -21.32 -8.90
C GLU A 141 6.40 -21.90 -7.48
N SER A 142 5.86 -21.11 -6.56
CA SER A 142 5.84 -21.44 -5.14
C SER A 142 4.42 -21.66 -4.66
N MET A 143 4.13 -22.90 -4.24
CA MET A 143 2.99 -23.37 -3.43
C MET A 143 1.64 -22.66 -3.65
N THR A 144 0.57 -23.42 -3.96
CA THR A 144 -0.79 -22.88 -3.89
C THR A 144 -0.97 -22.15 -2.57
N ILE A 145 -1.34 -20.87 -2.63
CA ILE A 145 -1.47 -19.99 -1.46
C ILE A 145 -2.43 -20.57 -0.41
N ASP A 146 -3.31 -21.48 -0.84
CA ASP A 146 -4.18 -22.33 -0.02
C ASP A 146 -3.43 -23.19 1.02
N SER A 147 -2.16 -23.51 0.79
CA SER A 147 -1.33 -24.33 1.70
C SER A 147 -0.58 -23.50 2.75
N VAL A 148 -0.65 -22.17 2.66
CA VAL A 148 0.21 -21.26 3.42
C VAL A 148 -0.58 -20.58 4.53
N LYS A 149 0.04 -20.47 5.71
CA LYS A 149 -0.58 -19.80 6.86
C LYS A 149 -0.75 -18.31 6.58
N GLN A 150 -2.00 -17.89 6.33
CA GLN A 150 -2.39 -16.48 6.17
C GLN A 150 -2.65 -15.76 7.49
N LYS A 151 -2.80 -16.53 8.58
CA LYS A 151 -3.14 -16.01 9.91
C LYS A 151 -2.26 -14.84 10.39
N PRO A 152 -0.91 -14.88 10.26
CA PRO A 152 -0.07 -13.76 10.71
C PRO A 152 -0.40 -12.45 9.97
N LEU A 153 -0.63 -12.52 8.67
CA LEU A 153 -1.05 -11.37 7.88
C LEU A 153 -2.43 -10.87 8.33
N HIS A 154 -3.40 -11.78 8.49
CA HIS A 154 -4.75 -11.39 8.91
C HIS A 154 -4.74 -10.75 10.31
N ASP A 155 -3.94 -11.27 11.23
CA ASP A 155 -3.81 -10.71 12.58
C ASP A 155 -3.14 -9.32 12.53
N TRP A 156 -2.14 -9.13 11.67
CA TRP A 156 -1.57 -7.82 11.40
C TRP A 156 -2.59 -6.84 10.79
N LEU A 157 -3.38 -7.26 9.81
CA LEU A 157 -4.44 -6.43 9.19
C LEU A 157 -5.53 -6.03 10.19
N ARG A 158 -5.95 -6.96 11.05
CA ARG A 158 -6.93 -6.70 12.12
C ARG A 158 -6.42 -5.75 13.21
N SER A 159 -5.10 -5.58 13.30
CA SER A 159 -4.52 -4.63 14.26
C SER A 159 -4.82 -3.18 13.89
N PHE A 160 -5.19 -2.88 12.63
CA PHE A 160 -5.53 -1.54 12.21
C PHE A 160 -6.98 -1.17 12.55
N GLU A 161 -7.16 0.04 13.07
CA GLU A 161 -8.46 0.65 13.36
C GLU A 161 -8.56 2.01 12.69
N THR A 162 -9.79 2.48 12.52
CA THR A 162 -10.07 3.83 12.02
C THR A 162 -10.95 4.60 12.99
N GLU A 163 -10.59 5.86 13.21
CA GLU A 163 -11.44 6.83 13.90
C GLU A 163 -11.84 7.93 12.93
N ARG A 164 -13.14 8.20 12.86
CA ARG A 164 -13.68 9.32 12.09
C ARG A 164 -13.73 10.57 12.97
N GLY A 165 -13.24 11.67 12.44
CA GLY A 165 -13.30 12.99 13.06
C GLY A 165 -13.69 14.07 12.05
N ILE A 166 -13.70 15.31 12.52
CA ILE A 166 -13.94 16.50 11.71
C ILE A 166 -12.82 17.50 11.99
N THR A 167 -12.27 18.12 10.95
CA THR A 167 -11.25 19.17 11.07
C THR A 167 -11.88 20.45 11.62
N PRO A 168 -11.07 21.40 12.14
CA PRO A 168 -11.59 22.72 12.53
C PRO A 168 -12.30 23.49 11.40
N SER A 169 -12.03 23.15 10.13
CA SER A 169 -12.67 23.70 8.94
C SER A 169 -13.96 22.98 8.52
N GLY A 170 -14.36 21.91 9.22
CA GLY A 170 -15.56 21.14 8.93
C GLY A 170 -15.35 19.96 7.96
N ASN A 171 -14.12 19.69 7.52
CA ASN A 171 -13.83 18.58 6.62
C ASN A 171 -13.77 17.25 7.37
N MET A 172 -14.14 16.16 6.71
CA MET A 172 -13.97 14.82 7.29
C MET A 172 -12.48 14.50 7.47
N LEU A 173 -12.14 13.92 8.62
CA LEU A 173 -10.80 13.42 8.95
C LEU A 173 -10.92 11.95 9.31
N TRP A 174 -9.98 11.14 8.83
CA TRP A 174 -9.82 9.77 9.29
C TRP A 174 -8.46 9.62 9.96
N LYS A 175 -8.43 9.01 11.13
CA LYS A 175 -7.19 8.60 11.80
C LYS A 175 -7.08 7.09 11.67
N ILE A 176 -5.92 6.61 11.25
CA ILE A 176 -5.60 5.19 11.29
C ILE A 176 -4.80 4.94 12.56
N LEU A 177 -5.27 3.98 13.35
CA LEU A 177 -4.65 3.57 14.59
C LEU A 177 -4.21 2.12 14.46
N LYS A 178 -3.26 1.75 15.32
CA LYS A 178 -2.84 0.37 15.49
C LYS A 178 -3.14 -0.05 16.92
N ARG A 179 -3.89 -1.14 17.09
CA ARG A 179 -4.13 -1.77 18.40
C ARG A 179 -2.79 -2.18 18.99
N LYS A 180 -2.61 -1.88 20.27
CA LYS A 180 -1.46 -2.33 21.05
C LYS A 180 -1.60 -3.80 21.40
#